data_AF-A0A926N713-F1
#
_entry.id   AF-A0A926N713-F1
#
_cell.length_a   1.000
_cell.length_b   1.000
_cell.length_c   1.000
_cell.angle_alpha   90.00
_cell.angle_beta   90.00
_cell.angle_gamma   90.00
#
_symmetry.space_group_name_H-M   'P 1'
#
loop_
_entity.id
_entity.type
_entity.pdbx_description
1 polymer ?
#
loop_
_entity_poly.entity_id
_entity_poly.type
_entity_poly.pdbx_seq_one_letter_code
_entity_poly.pdbx_strand_id
1 'polypeptide(L)'
;MQPYHKRMAEVWWKVQSGKKPTTRDIVEWVESHHAHMHWVSRLNRLNNWADAYSIIGDQDEESKHCQQMDDLIYIHSRGRA
;
A
#
# COMPACT_ATOMS: atom_id res chain seq x y z
N MET A 1 6.92 -5.16 7.06
CA MET A 1 6.07 -5.56 5.92
C MET A 1 4.66 -5.82 6.41
N GLN A 2 3.66 -5.12 5.85
CA GLN A 2 2.25 -5.32 6.24
C GLN A 2 1.78 -6.77 5.98
N PRO A 3 0.82 -7.30 6.76
CA PRO A 3 0.36 -8.70 6.66
C PRO A 3 -0.10 -9.11 5.26
N TYR A 4 -0.70 -8.18 4.51
CA TYR A 4 -1.24 -8.46 3.19
C TYR A 4 -0.15 -8.66 2.11
N HIS A 5 0.96 -7.92 2.15
CA HIS A 5 2.09 -8.14 1.23
C HIS A 5 2.77 -9.48 1.47
N LYS A 6 2.93 -9.84 2.75
CA LYS A 6 3.43 -11.16 3.13
C LYS A 6 2.50 -12.25 2.61
N ARG A 7 1.18 -12.11 2.80
CA ARG A 7 0.21 -13.11 2.35
C ARG A 7 0.18 -13.25 0.83
N MET A 8 0.24 -12.14 0.09
CA MET A 8 0.36 -12.18 -1.38
C MET A 8 1.60 -12.97 -1.82
N ALA A 9 2.75 -12.71 -1.21
CA ALA A 9 4.00 -13.41 -1.53
C ALA A 9 3.95 -14.91 -1.19
N GLU A 10 3.35 -15.28 -0.05
CA GLU A 10 3.16 -16.68 0.34
C GLU A 10 2.31 -17.46 -0.66
N VAL A 11 1.15 -16.91 -1.06
CA VAL A 11 0.28 -17.56 -2.04
C VAL A 11 0.96 -17.64 -3.40
N TRP A 12 1.68 -16.58 -3.81
CA TRP A 12 2.48 -16.58 -5.03
C TRP A 12 3.55 -17.68 -5.04
N TRP A 13 4.31 -17.83 -3.94
CA TRP A 13 5.30 -18.90 -3.80
C TRP A 13 4.70 -20.30 -3.81
N LYS A 14 3.50 -20.50 -3.23
CA LYS A 14 2.80 -21.78 -3.36
C LYS A 14 2.52 -22.11 -4.82
N VAL A 15 1.99 -21.15 -5.59
CA VAL A 15 1.69 -21.33 -7.02
C VAL A 15 2.96 -21.64 -7.81
N GLN A 16 4.04 -20.88 -7.58
CA GLN A 16 5.34 -21.09 -8.25
C GLN A 16 5.95 -22.46 -7.94
N SER A 17 5.70 -23.02 -6.75
CA SER A 17 6.15 -24.37 -6.36
C SER A 17 5.34 -25.51 -7.00
N GLY A 18 4.42 -25.22 -7.92
CA GLY A 18 3.56 -26.21 -8.57
C GLY A 18 2.43 -26.74 -7.69
N LYS A 19 2.24 -26.18 -6.49
CA LYS A 19 1.12 -26.53 -5.60
C LYS A 19 -0.13 -25.80 -6.07
N LYS A 20 -1.25 -26.53 -6.20
CA LYS A 20 -2.55 -25.93 -6.47
C LYS A 20 -3.00 -25.10 -5.26
N PRO A 21 -3.25 -23.79 -5.42
CA PRO A 21 -3.79 -22.97 -4.34
C PRO A 21 -5.21 -23.43 -4.00
N THR A 22 -5.56 -23.38 -2.71
CA THR A 22 -6.93 -23.62 -2.27
C THR A 22 -7.82 -22.41 -2.58
N THR A 23 -9.15 -22.59 -2.57
CA THR A 23 -10.08 -21.46 -2.65
C THR A 23 -9.79 -20.41 -1.59
N ARG A 24 -9.43 -20.84 -0.37
CA ARG A 24 -9.04 -19.95 0.72
C ARG A 24 -7.78 -19.15 0.40
N ASP A 25 -6.76 -19.78 -0.19
CA ASP A 25 -5.54 -19.07 -0.61
C ASP A 25 -5.86 -17.98 -1.64
N ILE A 26 -6.77 -18.27 -2.58
CA ILE A 26 -7.19 -17.29 -3.60
C ILE A 26 -7.94 -16.12 -2.97
N VAL A 27 -8.90 -16.38 -2.07
CA VAL A 27 -9.66 -15.33 -1.37
C VAL A 27 -8.72 -14.42 -0.59
N GLU A 28 -7.84 -14.98 0.22
CA GLU A 28 -6.89 -14.21 1.03
C GLU A 28 -5.90 -13.42 0.16
N TRP A 29 -5.55 -13.93 -1.04
CA TRP A 29 -4.73 -13.19 -2.01
C TRP A 29 -5.48 -11.99 -2.61
N VAL A 30 -6.76 -12.17 -2.98
CA VAL A 30 -7.61 -11.08 -3.52
C VAL A 30 -7.83 -10.00 -2.47
N GLU A 31 -8.15 -10.36 -1.24
CA GLU A 31 -8.31 -9.41 -0.12
C GLU A 31 -7.00 -8.64 0.13
N SER A 32 -5.87 -9.34 0.09
CA SER A 32 -4.56 -8.73 0.26
C SER A 32 -4.21 -7.76 -0.88
N HIS A 33 -4.55 -8.12 -2.11
CA HIS A 33 -4.38 -7.25 -3.28
C HIS A 33 -5.27 -6.01 -3.19
N HIS A 34 -6.52 -6.17 -2.74
CA HIS A 34 -7.45 -5.06 -2.54
C HIS A 34 -6.92 -4.07 -1.49
N ALA A 35 -6.39 -4.57 -0.36
CA ALA A 35 -5.75 -3.75 0.65
C ALA A 35 -4.53 -2.98 0.10
N HIS A 36 -3.72 -3.61 -0.75
CA HIS A 36 -2.61 -2.94 -1.42
C HIS A 36 -3.10 -1.81 -2.34
N MET A 37 -4.12 -2.06 -3.15
CA MET A 37 -4.66 -1.05 -4.07
C MET A 37 -5.25 0.16 -3.33
N HIS A 38 -5.90 -0.05 -2.19
CA HIS A 38 -6.35 1.05 -1.33
C HIS A 38 -5.21 1.89 -0.80
N TRP A 39 -4.11 1.26 -0.35
CA TRP A 39 -2.94 1.98 0.11
C TRP A 39 -2.29 2.81 -1.00
N VAL A 40 -2.13 2.24 -2.21
CA VAL A 40 -1.62 2.97 -3.39
C VAL A 40 -2.53 4.15 -3.74
N SER A 41 -3.85 3.94 -3.76
CA SER A 41 -4.82 5.00 -4.06
C SER A 41 -4.72 6.17 -3.07
N ARG A 42 -4.53 5.86 -1.77
CA ARG A 42 -4.34 6.89 -0.74
C ARG A 42 -3.05 7.69 -0.96
N LEU A 43 -1.95 7.04 -1.30
CA LEU A 43 -0.69 7.73 -1.62
C LEU A 43 -0.84 8.65 -2.83
N ASN A 44 -1.44 8.15 -3.92
CA ASN A 44 -1.68 8.96 -5.12
C ASN A 44 -2.54 10.19 -4.82
N ARG A 45 -3.56 10.05 -3.95
CA ARG A 45 -4.40 11.18 -3.56
C ARG A 45 -3.62 12.24 -2.80
N LEU A 46 -2.75 11.84 -1.88
CA LEU A 46 -1.90 12.76 -1.14
C LEU A 46 -0.90 13.47 -2.06
N ASN A 47 -0.30 12.74 -2.99
CA ASN A 47 0.62 13.33 -3.98
C ASN A 47 -0.09 14.38 -4.83
N ASN A 48 -1.29 14.05 -5.35
CA ASN A 48 -2.07 14.99 -6.15
C ASN A 48 -2.45 16.26 -5.36
N TRP A 49 -2.70 16.15 -4.05
CA TRP A 49 -2.94 17.31 -3.20
C TRP A 49 -1.67 18.12 -2.99
N ALA A 50 -0.54 17.49 -2.66
CA ALA A 50 0.74 18.17 -2.52
C ALA A 50 1.11 18.94 -3.81
N ASP A 51 0.96 18.30 -4.97
CA ASP A 51 1.19 18.95 -6.28
C ASP A 51 0.27 20.17 -6.47
N ALA A 52 -1.03 20.04 -6.13
CA ALA A 52 -1.98 21.14 -6.25
C ALA A 52 -1.63 22.32 -5.32
N TYR A 53 -1.20 22.04 -4.08
CA TYR A 53 -0.77 23.07 -3.14
C TYR A 53 0.53 23.75 -3.57
N SER A 54 1.47 22.99 -4.12
CA SER A 54 2.70 23.51 -4.72
C SER A 54 2.41 24.50 -5.86
N ILE A 55 1.44 24.19 -6.72
CA ILE A 55 1.02 25.06 -7.83
C ILE A 55 0.44 26.40 -7.34
N ILE A 56 -0.34 26.39 -6.26
CA ILE A 56 -0.94 27.62 -5.71
C ILE A 56 -0.03 28.35 -4.71
N GLY A 57 1.15 27.81 -4.42
CA GLY A 57 2.15 28.39 -3.52
C GLY A 57 1.84 28.22 -2.02
N ASP A 58 0.97 27.28 -1.65
CA ASP A 58 0.64 26.97 -0.25
C ASP A 58 1.60 25.90 0.30
N GLN A 59 2.76 26.35 0.75
CA GLN A 59 3.84 25.47 1.23
C GLN A 59 3.49 24.72 2.51
N ASP A 60 2.59 25.26 3.34
CA ASP A 60 2.20 24.64 4.61
C ASP A 60 1.37 23.38 4.36
N GLU A 61 0.35 23.46 3.49
CA GLU A 61 -0.46 22.30 3.13
C GLU A 61 0.30 21.31 2.24
N GLU A 62 1.18 21.77 1.33
CA GLU A 62 2.10 20.90 0.58
C GLU A 62 2.95 20.06 1.54
N SER A 63 3.65 20.69 2.48
CA SER A 63 4.55 20.03 3.44
C SER A 63 3.81 19.00 4.29
N LYS A 64 2.59 19.35 4.73
CA LYS A 64 1.72 18.46 5.52
C LYS A 64 1.33 17.20 4.75
N HIS A 65 0.98 17.32 3.47
CA HIS A 65 0.62 16.15 2.65
C HIS A 65 1.84 15.28 2.32
N CYS A 66 3.01 15.88 2.08
CA CYS A 66 4.27 15.15 1.95
C CYS A 66 4.59 14.35 3.23
N GLN A 67 4.47 14.97 4.42
CA GLN A 67 4.68 14.28 5.69
C GLN A 67 3.68 13.12 5.89
N GLN A 68 2.42 13.29 5.50
CA GLN A 68 1.42 12.21 5.57
C GLN A 68 1.78 11.03 4.65
N MET A 69 2.37 11.29 3.47
CA MET A 69 2.87 10.23 2.59
C MET A 69 4.04 9.49 3.23
N ASP A 70 5.00 10.23 3.78
CA ASP A 70 6.16 9.64 4.46
C ASP A 70 5.74 8.78 5.65
N ASP A 71 4.79 9.24 6.46
CA ASP A 71 4.24 8.48 7.58
C ASP A 71 3.57 7.19 7.10
N LEU A 72 2.80 7.24 6.01
CA LEU A 72 2.17 6.06 5.42
C LEU A 72 3.20 5.07 4.90
N ILE A 73 4.25 5.53 4.22
CA ILE A 73 5.34 4.69 3.72
C ILE A 73 6.13 4.09 4.89
N TYR A 74 6.38 4.86 5.94
CA TYR A 74 7.09 4.43 7.13
C TYR A 74 6.31 3.35 7.90
N ILE A 75 5.02 3.55 8.15
CA ILE A 75 4.13 2.54 8.76
C ILE A 75 4.07 1.29 7.89
N HIS A 76 4.05 1.47 6.57
CA HIS A 76 3.95 0.39 5.61
C HIS A 76 5.23 -0.46 5.53
N SER A 77 6.40 0.17 5.64
CA SER A 77 7.70 -0.50 5.59
C SER A 77 7.99 -1.33 6.85
N ARG A 78 7.73 -0.80 8.05
CA ARG A 78 8.09 -1.53 9.29
C ARG A 78 7.14 -2.68 9.62
N GLY A 79 5.85 -2.61 9.31
CA GLY A 79 4.88 -3.56 9.87
C GLY A 79 4.82 -3.38 11.39
N ARG A 80 3.62 -3.31 11.96
CA ARG A 80 3.51 -3.17 13.43
C ARG A 80 4.21 -4.36 14.10
N ALA A 81 5.12 -4.04 15.01
CA ALA A 81 5.61 -4.96 16.04
C ALA A 81 4.45 -5.42 16.92
#